data_AF-A0A1N7KDW1-F1
#
_entry.id   AF-A0A1N7KDW1-F1
#
_cell.length_a   1.000
_cell.length_b   1.000
_cell.length_c   1.000
_cell.angle_alpha   90.00
_cell.angle_beta   90.00
_cell.angle_gamma   90.00
#
_symmetry.space_group_name_H-M   'P 1'
#
loop_
_entity.id
_entity.type
_entity.pdbx_description
1 polymer ?
#
loop_
_entity_poly.entity_id
_entity_poly.type
_entity_poly.pdbx_seq_one_letter_code
_entity_poly.pdbx_strand_id
1 'polypeptide(L)'
;MANAAKEGLIETVKTVVYALLIAGVFRTLFFQPFWIPSGSMKDTLLIGDFLFVNKMAYGYSRHSCPFSMCPISGRILASEPERGDVVVFRHPTRGVDFIKRLIGLPGDRIQMINGVLHINGAPVTLTDGGMFAEEKDLQGPNGLIPRCVNDPVGRGGVCQKERELETLPGGRTHSILNITDFWVADNTPEFLVPPGNYFFMGDNRDNSEDSRFPASSGGLGFVPAEYLIGRADRIMFSSAGRSLFYVWTWRPDRFFKAIE
;
A
#
# COMPACT_ATOMS: atom_id res chain seq x y z
N MET A 1 -24.51 2.61 49.15
CA MET A 1 -23.24 2.37 48.43
C MET A 1 -23.42 1.50 47.18
N ALA A 2 -24.24 0.43 47.21
CA ALA A 2 -24.45 -0.44 46.03
C ALA A 2 -25.11 0.25 44.81
N ASN A 3 -26.07 1.18 45.02
CA ASN A 3 -26.73 1.88 43.90
C ASN A 3 -25.80 2.86 43.16
N ALA A 4 -24.98 3.64 43.89
CA ALA A 4 -24.02 4.57 43.28
C ALA A 4 -22.93 3.84 42.46
N ALA A 5 -22.47 2.67 42.94
CA ALA A 5 -21.53 1.83 42.19
C ALA A 5 -22.17 1.23 40.91
N LYS A 6 -23.46 0.90 40.97
CA LYS A 6 -24.23 0.38 39.82
C LYS A 6 -24.51 1.47 38.79
N GLU A 7 -24.80 2.70 39.23
CA GLU A 7 -24.96 3.88 38.37
C GLU A 7 -23.64 4.25 37.68
N GLY A 8 -22.53 4.32 38.43
CA GLY A 8 -21.20 4.59 37.86
C GLY A 8 -20.74 3.52 36.86
N LEU A 9 -21.09 2.24 37.10
CA LEU A 9 -20.84 1.17 36.14
C LEU A 9 -21.66 1.36 34.85
N ILE A 10 -22.95 1.75 34.96
CA ILE A 10 -23.81 2.02 33.80
C ILE A 10 -23.28 3.20 32.98
N GLU A 11 -22.83 4.27 33.62
CA GLU A 11 -22.23 5.41 32.93
C GLU A 11 -20.92 5.04 32.23
N THR A 12 -20.08 4.24 32.87
CA THR A 12 -18.84 3.75 32.29
C THR A 12 -19.13 2.89 31.05
N VAL A 13 -20.08 1.95 31.14
CA VAL A 13 -20.49 1.11 30.01
C VAL A 13 -21.06 1.96 28.88
N LYS A 14 -21.95 2.93 29.16
CA LYS A 14 -22.46 3.86 28.15
C LYS A 14 -21.34 4.62 27.46
N THR A 15 -20.39 5.15 28.22
CA THR A 15 -19.24 5.90 27.68
C THR A 15 -18.39 5.02 26.76
N VAL A 16 -18.07 3.79 27.18
CA VAL A 16 -17.31 2.83 26.36
C VAL A 16 -18.09 2.49 25.09
N VAL A 17 -19.40 2.25 25.18
CA VAL A 17 -20.24 1.96 24.00
C VAL A 17 -20.25 3.13 23.03
N TYR A 18 -20.46 4.36 23.50
CA TYR A 18 -20.42 5.54 22.63
C TYR A 18 -19.05 5.76 22.02
N ALA A 19 -17.96 5.57 22.78
CA ALA A 19 -16.60 5.66 22.25
C ALA A 19 -16.35 4.62 21.14
N LEU A 20 -16.80 3.37 21.32
CA LEU A 20 -16.69 2.32 20.32
C LEU A 20 -17.57 2.60 19.09
N LEU A 21 -18.78 3.14 19.26
CA LEU A 21 -19.64 3.54 18.15
C LEU A 21 -19.04 4.69 17.35
N ILE A 22 -18.55 5.74 18.03
CA ILE A 22 -17.88 6.88 17.39
C ILE A 22 -16.62 6.40 16.67
N ALA A 23 -15.78 5.58 17.30
CA ALA A 23 -14.61 5.00 16.66
C ALA A 23 -14.98 4.13 15.46
N GLY A 24 -16.07 3.35 15.56
CA GLY A 24 -16.61 2.54 14.48
C GLY A 24 -17.05 3.39 13.28
N VAL A 25 -17.89 4.40 13.51
CA VAL A 25 -18.35 5.36 12.49
C VAL A 25 -17.17 6.11 11.88
N PHE A 26 -16.24 6.56 12.71
CA PHE A 26 -15.07 7.29 12.24
C PHE A 26 -14.20 6.42 11.31
N ARG A 27 -14.01 5.15 11.70
CA ARG A 27 -13.23 4.16 10.94
C ARG A 27 -13.92 3.68 9.67
N THR A 28 -15.24 3.60 9.66
CA THR A 28 -16.00 3.17 8.48
C THR A 28 -16.07 4.28 7.44
N LEU A 29 -16.30 5.52 7.88
CA LEU A 29 -16.55 6.65 6.98
C LEU A 29 -15.25 7.41 6.63
N PHE A 30 -14.46 7.83 7.60
CA PHE A 30 -13.42 8.83 7.32
C PHE A 30 -12.06 8.20 7.09
N PHE A 31 -11.50 7.55 8.12
CA PHE A 31 -10.11 7.10 8.11
C PHE A 31 -9.95 5.70 8.67
N GLN A 32 -9.29 4.83 7.91
CA GLN A 32 -8.93 3.50 8.41
C GLN A 32 -7.44 3.45 8.75
N PRO A 33 -7.07 3.03 9.98
CA PRO A 33 -5.68 2.83 10.36
C PRO A 33 -5.10 1.56 9.73
N PHE A 34 -3.88 1.65 9.20
CA PHE A 34 -3.13 0.51 8.68
C PHE A 34 -1.68 0.52 9.16
N TRP A 35 -1.19 -0.67 9.50
CA TRP A 35 0.24 -0.95 9.69
C TRP A 35 0.77 -1.64 8.44
N ILE A 36 1.90 -1.18 7.91
CA ILE A 36 2.53 -1.76 6.73
C ILE A 36 3.29 -3.03 7.13
N PRO A 37 2.84 -4.23 6.70
CA PRO A 37 3.42 -5.49 7.14
C PRO A 37 4.50 -6.03 6.17
N SER A 38 4.59 -5.48 4.96
CA SER A 38 5.42 -6.00 3.88
C SER A 38 6.25 -4.89 3.21
N GLY A 39 7.32 -5.30 2.53
CA GLY A 39 8.27 -4.38 1.89
C GLY A 39 7.95 -4.06 0.44
N SER A 40 6.76 -4.35 -0.07
CA SER A 40 6.46 -4.23 -1.52
C SER A 40 6.35 -2.80 -2.04
N MET A 41 6.24 -1.83 -1.13
CA MET A 41 6.13 -0.40 -1.44
C MET A 41 7.36 0.39 -0.99
N LYS A 42 8.49 -0.28 -0.71
CA LYS A 42 9.75 0.42 -0.38
C LYS A 42 10.27 1.19 -1.60
N ASP A 43 10.88 2.36 -1.45
CA ASP A 43 11.17 3.07 -0.18
C ASP A 43 10.08 4.09 0.24
N THR A 44 9.01 4.23 -0.55
CA THR A 44 7.82 5.04 -0.25
C THR A 44 7.20 4.66 1.10
N LEU A 45 6.91 3.38 1.30
CA LEU A 45 6.41 2.80 2.54
C LEU A 45 7.34 1.71 3.05
N LEU A 46 7.79 1.86 4.29
CA LEU A 46 8.63 0.89 4.96
C LEU A 46 7.78 -0.02 5.86
N ILE A 47 8.25 -1.24 6.07
CA ILE A 47 7.65 -2.15 7.06
C ILE A 47 7.62 -1.45 8.41
N GLY A 48 6.46 -1.48 9.06
CA GLY A 48 6.20 -0.82 10.34
C GLY A 48 5.87 0.68 10.25
N ASP A 49 5.69 1.22 9.05
CA ASP A 49 4.95 2.48 8.89
C ASP A 49 3.48 2.29 9.28
N PHE A 50 2.91 3.33 9.87
CA PHE A 50 1.51 3.43 10.24
C PHE A 50 0.89 4.62 9.53
N LEU A 51 -0.24 4.40 8.86
CA LEU A 51 -0.92 5.43 8.07
C LEU A 51 -2.44 5.42 8.28
N PHE A 52 -3.05 6.58 8.05
CA PHE A 52 -4.49 6.70 7.91
C PHE A 52 -4.85 6.75 6.43
N VAL A 53 -5.74 5.85 6.02
CA VAL A 53 -6.28 5.81 4.67
C VAL A 53 -7.54 6.66 4.60
N ASN A 54 -7.54 7.65 3.70
CA ASN A 54 -8.70 8.47 3.39
C ASN A 54 -9.69 7.69 2.53
N LYS A 55 -10.81 7.26 3.14
CA LYS A 55 -11.83 6.44 2.46
C LYS A 55 -12.76 7.27 1.58
N MET A 56 -12.90 8.56 1.89
CA MET A 56 -13.73 9.48 1.11
C MET A 56 -13.15 9.75 -0.27
N ALA A 57 -11.82 9.57 -0.44
CA ALA A 57 -11.11 9.87 -1.68
C ALA A 57 -11.73 9.19 -2.91
N TYR A 58 -12.27 7.98 -2.76
CA TYR A 58 -12.87 7.23 -3.86
C TYR A 58 -14.33 6.84 -3.57
N GLY A 59 -14.97 7.48 -2.60
CA GLY A 59 -16.32 7.09 -2.16
C GLY A 59 -16.38 5.69 -1.54
N TYR A 60 -17.59 5.17 -1.40
CA TYR A 60 -17.85 3.96 -0.60
C TYR A 60 -18.46 2.84 -1.42
N SER A 61 -17.97 1.62 -1.19
CA SER A 61 -18.52 0.38 -1.76
C SER A 61 -18.83 -0.62 -0.64
N ARG A 62 -19.30 -1.82 -1.01
CA ARG A 62 -19.44 -2.94 -0.08
C ARG A 62 -18.16 -3.21 0.73
N HIS A 63 -16.99 -2.96 0.14
CA HIS A 63 -15.67 -3.23 0.73
C HIS A 63 -15.21 -2.14 1.71
N SER A 64 -15.94 -1.02 1.83
CA SER A 64 -15.62 0.04 2.77
C SER A 64 -15.97 -0.31 4.22
N CYS A 65 -16.87 -1.26 4.47
CA CYS A 65 -17.24 -1.68 5.83
C CYS A 65 -16.42 -2.89 6.28
N PRO A 66 -16.24 -3.08 7.61
CA PRO A 66 -15.74 -4.34 8.17
C PRO A 66 -16.42 -5.55 7.54
N PHE A 67 -15.61 -6.56 7.19
CA PHE A 67 -16.04 -7.81 6.57
C PHE A 67 -16.77 -7.65 5.22
N SER A 68 -16.61 -6.50 4.54
CA SER A 68 -17.27 -6.21 3.25
C SER A 68 -18.80 -6.31 3.29
N MET A 69 -19.41 -5.89 4.41
CA MET A 69 -20.85 -6.00 4.69
C MET A 69 -21.64 -4.70 4.50
N CYS A 70 -21.11 -3.66 3.85
CA CYS A 70 -21.97 -2.49 3.60
C CYS A 70 -23.11 -2.88 2.65
N PRO A 71 -24.36 -2.46 2.91
CA PRO A 71 -25.50 -2.70 2.03
C PRO A 71 -25.49 -1.73 0.83
N ILE A 72 -24.36 -1.66 0.11
CA ILE A 72 -24.13 -0.76 -1.01
C ILE A 72 -23.86 -1.61 -2.25
N SER A 73 -24.65 -1.40 -3.31
CA SER A 73 -24.37 -1.94 -4.64
C SER A 73 -23.58 -0.91 -5.44
N GLY A 74 -22.45 -1.31 -6.02
CA GLY A 74 -21.54 -0.40 -6.71
C GLY A 74 -20.81 0.55 -5.75
N ARG A 75 -20.70 1.82 -6.13
CA ARG A 75 -19.94 2.84 -5.40
C ARG A 75 -20.74 4.14 -5.30
N ILE A 76 -20.90 4.65 -4.08
CA ILE A 76 -21.57 5.93 -3.80
C ILE A 76 -20.53 7.02 -3.56
N LEU A 77 -20.83 8.26 -3.98
CA LEU A 77 -19.89 9.39 -3.92
C LEU A 77 -18.55 9.05 -4.58
N ALA A 78 -18.60 8.32 -5.68
CA ALA A 78 -17.41 7.86 -6.39
C ALA A 78 -16.63 9.06 -6.94
N SER A 79 -15.32 9.04 -6.73
CA SER A 79 -14.37 9.87 -7.44
C SER A 79 -13.34 8.94 -8.08
N GLU A 80 -12.91 9.29 -9.28
CA GLU A 80 -11.87 8.52 -9.97
C GLU A 80 -10.51 8.75 -9.28
N PRO A 81 -9.71 7.70 -9.09
CA PRO A 81 -8.36 7.82 -8.57
C PRO A 81 -7.43 8.38 -9.64
N GLU A 82 -6.38 9.08 -9.20
CA GLU A 82 -5.42 9.69 -10.11
C GLU A 82 -4.19 8.78 -10.27
N ARG A 83 -3.59 8.81 -11.47
CA ARG A 83 -2.36 8.05 -11.73
C ARG A 83 -1.27 8.46 -10.73
N GLY A 84 -0.62 7.45 -10.16
CA GLY A 84 0.40 7.61 -9.13
C GLY A 84 -0.16 7.62 -7.71
N ASP A 85 -1.47 7.62 -7.50
CA ASP A 85 -2.03 7.48 -6.15
C ASP A 85 -1.61 6.18 -5.49
N VAL A 86 -1.25 6.24 -4.21
CA VAL A 86 -1.02 5.04 -3.39
C VAL A 86 -2.34 4.64 -2.75
N VAL A 87 -2.87 3.50 -3.17
CA VAL A 87 -4.24 3.08 -2.88
C VAL A 87 -4.26 1.81 -2.07
N VAL A 88 -5.09 1.81 -1.02
CA VAL A 88 -5.47 0.58 -0.33
C VAL A 88 -6.73 0.03 -0.97
N PHE A 89 -6.71 -1.26 -1.27
CA PHE A 89 -7.84 -1.98 -1.86
C PHE A 89 -7.91 -3.41 -1.32
N ARG A 90 -9.09 -4.02 -1.45
CA ARG A 90 -9.28 -5.44 -1.13
C ARG A 90 -8.75 -6.28 -2.29
N HIS A 91 -7.91 -7.28 -2.02
CA HIS A 91 -7.43 -8.19 -3.05
C HIS A 91 -8.61 -8.99 -3.65
N PRO A 92 -8.78 -9.02 -4.99
CA PRO A 92 -9.96 -9.61 -5.63
C PRO A 92 -10.24 -11.08 -5.27
N THR A 93 -9.20 -11.91 -5.23
CA THR A 93 -9.31 -13.36 -4.95
C THR A 93 -8.96 -13.78 -3.53
N ARG A 94 -8.00 -13.10 -2.88
CA ARG A 94 -7.48 -13.51 -1.55
C ARG A 94 -8.26 -12.93 -0.38
N GLY A 95 -9.08 -11.89 -0.58
CA GLY A 95 -9.81 -11.26 0.51
C GLY A 95 -8.89 -10.76 1.63
N VAL A 96 -7.77 -10.14 1.27
CA VAL A 96 -6.87 -9.42 2.20
C VAL A 96 -6.61 -8.03 1.62
N ASP A 97 -6.26 -7.07 2.47
CA ASP A 97 -6.07 -5.69 2.01
C ASP A 97 -4.65 -5.51 1.49
N PHE A 98 -4.52 -4.92 0.30
CA PHE A 98 -3.27 -4.61 -0.37
C PHE A 98 -3.12 -3.09 -0.50
N ILE A 99 -1.87 -2.63 -0.55
CA ILE A 99 -1.52 -1.24 -0.82
C ILE A 99 -0.49 -1.21 -1.94
N LYS A 100 -0.80 -0.49 -3.01
CA LYS A 100 0.04 -0.37 -4.21
C LYS A 100 -0.11 1.02 -4.84
N ARG A 101 0.79 1.36 -5.75
CA ARG A 101 0.68 2.56 -6.58
C ARG A 101 -0.18 2.30 -7.80
N LEU A 102 -1.12 3.20 -8.07
CA LEU A 102 -1.95 3.18 -9.26
C LEU A 102 -1.12 3.57 -10.48
N ILE A 103 -0.89 2.62 -11.39
CA ILE A 103 -0.10 2.84 -12.60
C ILE A 103 -0.98 2.98 -13.82
N GLY A 104 -1.97 2.10 -14.03
CA GLY A 104 -2.84 2.10 -15.21
C GLY A 104 -4.29 2.42 -14.89
N LEU A 105 -4.85 3.37 -15.62
CA LEU A 105 -6.26 3.78 -15.61
C LEU A 105 -7.04 2.99 -16.68
N PRO A 106 -8.39 2.94 -16.59
CA PRO A 106 -9.22 2.31 -17.62
C PRO A 106 -8.85 2.78 -19.04
N GLY A 107 -8.61 1.82 -19.94
CA GLY A 107 -8.24 2.06 -21.33
C GLY A 107 -6.74 2.20 -21.62
N ASP A 108 -5.88 2.30 -20.59
CA ASP A 108 -4.44 2.36 -20.79
C ASP A 108 -3.87 1.03 -21.31
N ARG A 109 -2.79 1.13 -22.07
CA ARG A 109 -1.88 0.02 -22.39
C ARG A 109 -0.64 0.11 -21.51
N ILE A 110 -0.44 -0.88 -20.66
CA ILE A 110 0.68 -0.95 -19.71
C ILE A 110 1.61 -2.09 -20.10
N GLN A 111 2.92 -1.84 -20.14
CA GLN A 111 3.90 -2.87 -20.44
C GLN A 111 5.23 -2.58 -19.74
N MET A 112 5.91 -3.61 -19.24
CA MET A 112 7.32 -3.54 -18.87
C MET A 112 8.17 -4.02 -20.05
N ILE A 113 9.17 -3.24 -20.44
CA ILE A 113 10.14 -3.59 -21.48
C ILE A 113 11.55 -3.32 -20.94
N ASN A 114 12.35 -4.37 -20.78
CA ASN A 114 13.70 -4.29 -20.21
C ASN A 114 13.77 -3.48 -18.90
N GLY A 115 12.81 -3.69 -18.00
CA GLY A 115 12.77 -3.01 -16.69
C GLY A 115 12.14 -1.62 -16.71
N VAL A 116 11.87 -1.06 -17.89
CA VAL A 116 11.24 0.27 -18.04
C VAL A 116 9.73 0.11 -18.20
N LEU A 117 8.96 0.91 -17.45
CA LEU A 117 7.52 0.99 -17.58
C LEU A 117 7.13 1.81 -18.83
N HIS A 118 6.30 1.24 -19.68
CA HIS A 118 5.67 1.90 -20.81
C HIS A 118 4.17 2.07 -20.56
N ILE A 119 3.66 3.28 -20.80
CA ILE A 119 2.24 3.63 -20.70
C ILE A 119 1.80 4.18 -22.05
N ASN A 120 0.82 3.53 -22.67
CA ASN A 120 0.32 3.86 -24.02
C ASN A 120 1.43 3.90 -25.07
N GLY A 121 2.40 2.98 -24.96
CA GLY A 121 3.56 2.86 -25.83
C GLY A 121 4.73 3.79 -25.50
N ALA A 122 4.53 4.83 -24.69
CA ALA A 122 5.59 5.75 -24.30
C ALA A 122 6.31 5.28 -23.02
N PRO A 123 7.66 5.23 -23.01
CA PRO A 123 8.41 4.95 -21.79
C PRO A 123 8.25 6.09 -20.78
N VAL A 124 8.13 5.74 -19.50
CA VAL A 124 8.25 6.71 -18.41
C VAL A 124 9.69 7.19 -18.29
N THR A 125 9.89 8.36 -17.70
CA THR A 125 11.25 8.87 -17.45
C THR A 125 11.79 8.23 -16.17
N LEU A 126 12.98 7.65 -16.27
CA LEU A 126 13.76 7.16 -15.14
C LEU A 126 15.01 8.03 -14.97
N THR A 127 15.31 8.42 -13.74
CA THR A 127 16.58 9.07 -13.39
C THR A 127 17.20 8.36 -12.20
N ASP A 128 18.53 8.29 -12.16
CA ASP A 128 19.27 7.68 -11.04
C ASP A 128 18.88 8.35 -9.71
N GLY A 129 18.46 7.51 -8.75
CA GLY A 129 18.14 7.89 -7.38
C GLY A 129 19.20 7.41 -6.38
N GLY A 130 20.30 6.82 -6.85
CA GLY A 130 21.38 6.25 -6.04
C GLY A 130 21.02 4.89 -5.46
N MET A 131 21.59 4.56 -4.31
CA MET A 131 21.37 3.27 -3.66
C MET A 131 20.44 3.40 -2.45
N PHE A 132 19.45 2.52 -2.36
CA PHE A 132 18.72 2.26 -1.13
C PHE A 132 19.47 1.21 -0.31
N ALA A 133 19.67 1.48 0.98
CA ALA A 133 20.33 0.57 1.90
C ALA A 133 19.39 0.17 3.04
N GLU A 134 19.37 -1.13 3.35
CA GLU A 134 18.67 -1.68 4.52
C GLU A 134 19.48 -2.79 5.17
N GLU A 135 19.18 -3.09 6.44
CA GLU A 135 19.81 -4.23 7.11
C GLU A 135 19.24 -5.55 6.56
N LYS A 136 20.14 -6.48 6.24
CA LYS A 136 19.77 -7.82 5.81
C LYS A 136 19.44 -8.71 7.01
N ASP A 137 18.23 -8.58 7.52
CA ASP A 137 17.70 -9.47 8.55
C ASP A 137 16.20 -9.72 8.38
N LEU A 138 15.60 -10.49 9.29
CA LEU A 138 14.17 -10.79 9.34
C LEU A 138 13.36 -9.52 9.60
N GLN A 139 12.54 -9.12 8.63
CA GLN A 139 11.71 -7.93 8.73
C GLN A 139 10.22 -8.26 8.73
N GLY A 140 9.48 -7.46 9.51
CA GLY A 140 8.02 -7.52 9.58
C GLY A 140 7.47 -8.79 10.25
N PRO A 141 6.14 -8.91 10.33
CA PRO A 141 5.48 -10.06 10.95
C PRO A 141 5.75 -11.37 10.21
N ASN A 142 6.05 -11.32 8.92
CA ASN A 142 6.33 -12.51 8.10
C ASN A 142 7.78 -12.99 8.20
N GLY A 143 8.67 -12.22 8.85
CA GLY A 143 10.09 -12.58 8.99
C GLY A 143 10.79 -12.78 7.65
N LEU A 144 10.51 -11.91 6.67
CA LEU A 144 11.14 -12.01 5.35
C LEU A 144 12.50 -11.32 5.37
N ILE A 145 13.49 -11.95 4.72
CA ILE A 145 14.82 -11.37 4.53
C ILE A 145 14.80 -10.61 3.19
N PRO A 146 15.28 -9.35 3.13
CA PRO A 146 15.34 -8.61 1.88
C PRO A 146 16.34 -9.25 0.91
N ARG A 147 16.03 -9.17 -0.39
CA ARG A 147 16.95 -9.47 -1.48
C ARG A 147 17.78 -8.24 -1.82
N CYS A 148 19.03 -8.43 -2.22
CA CYS A 148 20.00 -7.35 -2.39
C CYS A 148 20.69 -7.48 -3.74
N VAL A 149 21.04 -6.35 -4.36
CA VAL A 149 21.84 -6.33 -5.60
C VAL A 149 23.28 -6.78 -5.33
N ASN A 150 23.80 -6.45 -4.14
CA ASN A 150 25.16 -6.79 -3.70
C ASN A 150 25.25 -8.19 -3.06
N ASP A 151 24.35 -9.11 -3.40
CA ASP A 151 24.42 -10.47 -2.87
C ASP A 151 25.67 -11.22 -3.36
N PRO A 152 26.31 -12.06 -2.51
CA PRO A 152 25.86 -12.48 -1.19
C PRO A 152 26.20 -11.50 -0.04
N VAL A 153 25.19 -11.14 0.75
CA VAL A 153 25.35 -10.41 2.03
C VAL A 153 24.95 -11.30 3.22
N GLY A 154 25.76 -11.29 4.29
CA GLY A 154 25.45 -12.00 5.55
C GLY A 154 24.35 -11.32 6.38
N ARG A 155 23.78 -12.03 7.37
CA ARG A 155 22.79 -11.42 8.28
C ARG A 155 23.38 -10.25 9.06
N GLY A 156 22.62 -9.18 9.21
CA GLY A 156 23.07 -7.92 9.83
C GLY A 156 23.96 -7.06 8.92
N GLY A 157 24.30 -7.55 7.72
CA GLY A 157 25.02 -6.77 6.71
C GLY A 157 24.13 -5.74 6.00
N VAL A 158 24.77 -4.85 5.24
CA VAL A 158 24.07 -3.83 4.45
C VAL A 158 23.59 -4.43 3.12
N CYS A 159 22.29 -4.59 3.00
CA CYS A 159 21.58 -4.93 1.78
C CYS A 159 21.39 -3.68 0.93
N GLN A 160 21.91 -3.68 -0.29
CA GLN A 160 21.75 -2.57 -1.23
C GLN A 160 20.72 -2.91 -2.31
N LYS A 161 20.03 -1.89 -2.79
CA LYS A 161 19.12 -1.94 -3.94
C LYS A 161 19.34 -0.69 -4.78
N GLU A 162 19.27 -0.84 -6.09
CA GLU A 162 19.30 0.30 -6.99
C GLU A 162 17.98 1.05 -6.84
N ARG A 163 18.08 2.37 -6.72
CA ARG A 163 16.92 3.25 -6.61
C ARG A 163 16.88 4.15 -7.83
N GLU A 164 15.72 4.20 -8.46
CA GLU A 164 15.45 5.10 -9.57
C GLU A 164 14.25 5.98 -9.24
N LEU A 165 14.23 7.19 -9.79
CA LEU A 165 13.08 8.08 -9.72
C LEU A 165 12.27 7.93 -11.02
N GLU A 166 11.07 7.38 -10.89
CA GLU A 166 10.13 7.17 -11.97
C GLU A 166 9.13 8.33 -12.06
N THR A 167 9.09 9.00 -13.20
CA THR A 167 8.15 10.10 -13.46
C THR A 167 7.02 9.63 -14.38
N LEU A 168 5.82 9.58 -13.81
CA LEU A 168 4.60 9.16 -14.50
C LEU A 168 4.04 10.28 -15.39
N PRO A 169 3.22 9.94 -16.41
CA PRO A 169 2.43 10.93 -17.13
C PRO A 169 1.64 11.82 -16.16
N GLY A 170 1.76 13.14 -16.33
CA GLY A 170 1.24 14.12 -15.37
C GLY A 170 2.31 14.73 -14.44
N GLY A 171 3.55 14.22 -14.50
CA GLY A 171 4.71 14.82 -13.82
C GLY A 171 4.93 14.36 -12.38
N ARG A 172 4.14 13.41 -11.89
CA ARG A 172 4.32 12.83 -10.55
C ARG A 172 5.52 11.90 -10.55
N THR A 173 6.51 12.23 -9.74
CA THR A 173 7.74 11.44 -9.57
C THR A 173 7.70 10.67 -8.27
N HIS A 174 8.15 9.42 -8.28
CA HIS A 174 8.28 8.58 -7.10
C HIS A 174 9.51 7.68 -7.22
N SER A 175 9.95 7.14 -6.09
CA SER A 175 11.08 6.23 -6.04
C SER A 175 10.64 4.79 -6.28
N ILE A 176 11.43 4.05 -7.04
CA ILE A 176 11.29 2.62 -7.27
C ILE A 176 12.60 1.91 -6.93
N LEU A 177 12.52 0.64 -6.52
CA LEU A 177 13.68 -0.18 -6.20
C LEU A 177 13.81 -1.36 -7.16
N ASN A 178 15.03 -1.54 -7.67
CA ASN A 178 15.45 -2.65 -8.51
C ASN A 178 16.56 -3.45 -7.82
N ILE A 179 16.57 -4.77 -8.00
CA ILE A 179 17.54 -5.69 -7.40
C ILE A 179 18.29 -6.48 -8.46
N THR A 180 17.64 -6.82 -9.58
CA THR A 180 18.26 -7.62 -10.63
C THR A 180 17.75 -7.19 -11.99
N ASP A 181 18.64 -7.19 -12.96
CA ASP A 181 18.25 -7.08 -14.35
C ASP A 181 17.62 -8.40 -14.82
N PHE A 182 16.73 -8.30 -15.81
CA PHE A 182 16.10 -9.44 -16.50
C PHE A 182 15.23 -10.31 -15.59
N TRP A 183 14.64 -9.72 -14.56
CA TRP A 183 13.58 -10.37 -13.80
C TRP A 183 12.39 -10.71 -14.70
N VAL A 184 11.61 -11.73 -14.33
CA VAL A 184 10.43 -12.15 -15.12
C VAL A 184 9.41 -11.02 -15.30
N ALA A 185 9.36 -10.06 -14.37
CA ALA A 185 8.46 -8.93 -14.41
C ALA A 185 9.04 -7.69 -15.12
N ASP A 186 10.28 -7.76 -15.62
CA ASP A 186 10.93 -6.67 -16.37
C ASP A 186 10.52 -6.66 -17.84
N ASN A 187 9.99 -7.78 -18.33
CA ASN A 187 9.47 -7.95 -19.66
C ASN A 187 8.10 -8.62 -19.58
N THR A 188 7.05 -7.84 -19.79
CA THR A 188 5.67 -8.35 -19.73
C THR A 188 5.02 -8.32 -21.12
N PRO A 189 3.95 -9.10 -21.34
CA PRO A 189 3.00 -8.76 -22.40
C PRO A 189 2.40 -7.37 -22.15
N GLU A 190 1.80 -6.79 -23.18
CA GLU A 190 1.01 -5.57 -23.03
C GLU A 190 -0.32 -5.89 -22.34
N PHE A 191 -0.65 -5.10 -21.32
CA PHE A 191 -1.90 -5.15 -20.58
C PHE A 191 -2.81 -4.00 -21.03
N LEU A 192 -3.95 -4.31 -21.64
CA LEU A 192 -5.02 -3.34 -21.86
C LEU A 192 -5.93 -3.30 -20.63
N VAL A 193 -5.91 -2.19 -19.90
CA VAL A 193 -6.69 -2.03 -18.66
C VAL A 193 -8.19 -1.97 -19.00
N PRO A 194 -9.01 -2.91 -18.51
CA PRO A 194 -10.44 -2.91 -18.84
C PRO A 194 -11.20 -1.70 -18.27
N PRO A 195 -12.34 -1.33 -18.86
CA PRO A 195 -13.25 -0.35 -18.26
C PRO A 195 -13.56 -0.67 -16.79
N GLY A 196 -13.55 0.36 -15.94
CA GLY A 196 -13.84 0.22 -14.50
C GLY A 196 -12.80 -0.57 -13.70
N ASN A 197 -11.64 -0.86 -14.27
CA ASN A 197 -10.55 -1.57 -13.62
C ASN A 197 -9.26 -0.74 -13.61
N TYR A 198 -8.33 -1.11 -12.74
CA TYR A 198 -7.07 -0.41 -12.53
C TYR A 198 -5.89 -1.38 -12.50
N PHE A 199 -4.73 -0.90 -12.92
CA PHE A 199 -3.46 -1.63 -12.88
C PHE A 199 -2.55 -1.04 -11.81
N PHE A 200 -2.12 -1.86 -10.88
CA PHE A 200 -1.36 -1.46 -9.70
C PHE A 200 0.03 -2.09 -9.71
N MET A 201 1.05 -1.33 -9.28
CA MET A 201 2.41 -1.85 -9.09
C MET A 201 2.95 -1.46 -7.72
N GLY A 202 3.85 -2.28 -7.20
CA GLY A 202 4.64 -1.91 -6.02
C GLY A 202 5.89 -1.14 -6.40
N ASP A 203 6.26 -0.18 -5.56
CA ASP A 203 7.46 0.64 -5.76
C ASP A 203 8.75 -0.21 -5.59
N ASN A 204 8.71 -1.26 -4.78
CA ASN A 204 9.80 -2.23 -4.70
C ASN A 204 9.60 -3.31 -5.76
N ARG A 205 10.01 -3.00 -7.00
CA ARG A 205 9.57 -3.67 -8.25
C ARG A 205 9.84 -5.16 -8.26
N ASP A 206 11.00 -5.59 -7.78
CA ASP A 206 11.39 -7.02 -7.75
C ASP A 206 10.83 -7.79 -6.55
N ASN A 207 10.21 -7.09 -5.61
CA ASN A 207 9.70 -7.64 -4.35
C ASN A 207 8.21 -7.30 -4.15
N SER A 208 7.48 -7.19 -5.25
CA SER A 208 6.06 -6.86 -5.25
C SER A 208 5.24 -7.87 -6.05
N GLU A 209 4.33 -8.55 -5.35
CA GLU A 209 3.19 -9.23 -5.96
C GLU A 209 2.11 -8.18 -6.28
N ASP A 210 1.94 -7.88 -7.57
CA ASP A 210 1.06 -6.81 -8.09
C ASP A 210 0.46 -7.16 -9.47
N SER A 211 -0.10 -6.19 -10.19
CA SER A 211 -0.90 -6.43 -11.40
C SER A 211 -0.12 -7.03 -12.57
N ARG A 212 1.23 -7.00 -12.52
CA ARG A 212 2.07 -7.72 -13.48
C ARG A 212 1.88 -9.24 -13.43
N PHE A 213 1.37 -9.75 -12.31
CA PHE A 213 1.14 -11.18 -12.10
C PHE A 213 -0.36 -11.52 -12.20
N PRO A 214 -0.73 -12.59 -12.93
CA PRO A 214 -2.13 -12.98 -13.10
C PRO A 214 -2.78 -13.40 -11.77
N ALA A 215 -4.04 -13.00 -11.56
CA ALA A 215 -4.81 -13.43 -10.40
C ALA A 215 -5.02 -14.95 -10.33
N SER A 216 -5.03 -15.64 -11.49
CA SER A 216 -5.17 -17.09 -11.58
C SER A 216 -3.95 -17.86 -11.05
N SER A 217 -2.77 -17.23 -11.00
CA SER A 217 -1.54 -17.81 -10.46
C SER A 217 -1.15 -17.23 -9.11
N GLY A 218 -2.10 -16.63 -8.39
CA GLY A 218 -1.89 -16.04 -7.06
C GLY A 218 -1.54 -14.55 -7.05
N GLY A 219 -1.25 -13.96 -8.22
CA GLY A 219 -0.96 -12.54 -8.37
C GLY A 219 -2.18 -11.63 -8.21
N LEU A 220 -2.04 -10.35 -8.56
CA LEU A 220 -3.12 -9.38 -8.37
C LEU A 220 -4.08 -9.29 -9.56
N GLY A 221 -3.55 -9.33 -10.79
CA GLY A 221 -4.30 -8.96 -11.99
C GLY A 221 -4.83 -7.51 -11.94
N PHE A 222 -5.89 -7.22 -12.70
CA PHE A 222 -6.57 -5.94 -12.62
C PHE A 222 -7.48 -5.85 -11.39
N VAL A 223 -7.62 -4.66 -10.82
CA VAL A 223 -8.45 -4.41 -9.65
C VAL A 223 -9.69 -3.62 -10.05
N PRO A 224 -10.91 -4.18 -9.88
CA PRO A 224 -12.13 -3.43 -10.19
C PRO A 224 -12.31 -2.25 -9.24
N ALA A 225 -12.92 -1.18 -9.75
CA ALA A 225 -13.14 0.05 -9.00
C ALA A 225 -13.86 -0.17 -7.68
N GLU A 226 -14.77 -1.15 -7.57
CA GLU A 226 -15.49 -1.45 -6.32
C GLU A 226 -14.58 -1.95 -5.18
N TYR A 227 -13.39 -2.48 -5.48
CA TYR A 227 -12.47 -3.03 -4.47
C TYR A 227 -11.60 -1.97 -3.79
N LEU A 228 -11.56 -0.74 -4.31
CA LEU A 228 -10.79 0.35 -3.72
C LEU A 228 -11.34 0.74 -2.34
N ILE A 229 -10.49 0.80 -1.33
CA ILE A 229 -10.86 1.18 0.05
C ILE A 229 -10.60 2.66 0.28
N GLY A 230 -9.46 3.18 -0.18
CA GLY A 230 -9.12 4.60 -0.04
C GLY A 230 -7.67 4.92 -0.37
N ARG A 231 -7.32 6.20 -0.32
CA ARG A 231 -5.97 6.71 -0.61
C ARG A 231 -5.12 6.81 0.65
N ALA A 232 -3.85 6.47 0.54
CA ALA A 232 -2.86 6.71 1.59
C ALA A 232 -2.13 8.03 1.31
N ASP A 233 -2.30 9.04 2.17
CA ASP A 233 -1.75 10.37 1.95
C ASP A 233 -0.50 10.67 2.80
N ARG A 234 -0.44 10.14 4.04
CA ARG A 234 0.64 10.43 4.99
C ARG A 234 0.96 9.24 5.90
N ILE A 235 2.24 9.12 6.24
CA ILE A 235 2.73 8.25 7.31
C ILE A 235 2.54 9.01 8.62
N MET A 236 1.75 8.47 9.54
CA MET A 236 1.45 9.11 10.82
C MET A 236 2.46 8.75 11.89
N PHE A 237 3.00 7.53 11.82
CA PHE A 237 3.98 7.00 12.74
C PHE A 237 4.82 5.93 12.05
N SER A 238 6.01 5.63 12.57
CA SER A 238 6.89 4.64 11.97
C SER A 238 7.83 3.99 12.99
N SER A 239 7.93 2.66 12.97
CA SER A 239 8.90 1.90 13.77
C SER A 239 9.42 0.68 13.02
N ALA A 240 10.71 0.41 13.13
CA ALA A 240 11.33 -0.81 12.60
C ALA A 240 11.21 -2.01 13.55
N GLY A 241 10.73 -1.79 14.79
CA GLY A 241 10.73 -2.80 15.85
C GLY A 241 9.48 -3.67 15.86
N ARG A 242 9.57 -4.80 16.58
CA ARG A 242 8.42 -5.70 16.82
C ARG A 242 7.44 -5.19 17.87
N SER A 243 7.81 -4.16 18.63
CA SER A 243 7.00 -3.57 19.70
C SER A 243 7.05 -2.05 19.63
N LEU A 244 5.90 -1.41 19.84
CA LEU A 244 5.80 0.05 19.95
C LEU A 244 6.52 0.60 21.18
N PHE A 245 6.74 -0.24 22.20
CA PHE A 245 7.50 0.14 23.39
C PHE A 245 9.01 0.17 23.17
N TYR A 246 9.50 -0.34 22.03
CA TYR A 246 10.91 -0.20 21.65
C TYR A 246 11.12 1.17 21.03
N VAL A 247 11.13 2.19 21.87
CA VAL A 247 11.21 3.59 21.45
C VAL A 247 12.47 3.90 20.62
N TRP A 248 13.55 3.13 20.82
CA TRP A 248 14.79 3.24 20.06
C TRP A 248 14.68 2.71 18.61
N THR A 249 13.60 2.00 18.25
CA THR A 249 13.37 1.56 16.87
C THR A 249 12.41 2.48 16.09
N TRP A 250 11.95 3.57 16.71
CA TRP A 250 11.09 4.54 16.05
C TRP A 250 11.88 5.28 14.97
N ARG A 251 11.21 5.70 13.90
CA ARG A 251 11.80 6.47 12.78
C ARG A 251 11.15 7.86 12.72
N PRO A 252 11.58 8.84 13.56
CA PRO A 252 10.92 10.14 13.67
C PRO A 252 10.96 10.95 12.38
N ASP A 253 11.97 10.74 11.53
CA ASP A 253 12.11 11.33 10.20
C ASP A 253 10.95 10.98 9.25
N ARG A 254 10.19 9.93 9.56
CA ARG A 254 9.02 9.49 8.79
C ARG A 254 7.69 9.92 9.42
N PHE A 255 7.69 10.59 10.57
CA PHE A 255 6.45 11.04 11.21
C PHE A 255 5.81 12.16 10.40
N PHE A 256 4.52 12.03 10.11
CA PHE A 256 3.73 12.93 9.25
C PHE A 256 4.27 13.11 7.83
N LYS A 257 5.18 12.24 7.38
CA LYS A 257 5.77 12.30 6.05
C LYS A 257 4.68 12.09 4.99
N ALA A 258 4.64 12.98 4.00
CA ALA A 258 3.74 12.84 2.87
C ALA A 258 4.12 11.63 2.02
N ILE A 259 3.11 10.95 1.48
CA ILE A 259 3.28 9.87 0.51
C ILE A 259 3.25 10.52 -0.87
N GLU A 260 4.41 10.50 -1.54
CA GLU A 260 4.59 10.96 -2.91
C GLU A 260 4.06 9.94 -3.91
#